data_AF-A0A329TXJ5-F1
#
_entry.id   AF-A0A329TXJ5-F1
#
_cell.length_a   1.000
_cell.length_b   1.000
_cell.length_c   1.000
_cell.angle_alpha   90.00
_cell.angle_beta   90.00
_cell.angle_gamma   90.00
#
_symmetry.space_group_name_H-M   'P 1'
#
loop_
_entity.id
_entity.type
_entity.pdbx_description
1 polymer ?
#
loop_
_entity_poly.entity_id
_entity_poly.type
_entity_poly.pdbx_seq_one_letter_code
_entity_poly.pdbx_strand_id
1 'polypeptide(L)'
;MSFNKGYELKKFEAHWEKLRIEYAVAGMTEEAIQKMYDYDRQQFNSERTFVERTQEFTAPAYEGSEEEASPLMLRYQEVITTTDTYHETKSKFVWIGEIEDERLLSALENLSEDDLKLLTLYAYEGYNEIEISKVFNISQPAIHKRIMKITIFFFF
;
A
#
# COMPACT_ATOMS: atom_id res chain seq x y z
N MET A 1 26.07 5.57 11.13
CA MET A 1 25.76 6.08 12.49
C MET A 1 24.54 6.99 12.40
N SER A 2 23.56 6.83 13.29
CA SER A 2 22.31 7.63 13.28
C SER A 2 22.51 9.01 13.92
N PHE A 3 21.91 10.04 13.34
CA PHE A 3 21.99 11.42 13.83
C PHE A 3 21.18 11.60 15.13
N ASN A 4 21.85 11.89 16.25
CA ASN A 4 21.18 12.18 17.52
C ASN A 4 20.86 13.68 17.64
N LYS A 5 19.61 14.04 17.35
CA LYS A 5 19.14 15.44 17.35
C LYS A 5 19.47 16.21 18.64
N GLY A 6 19.21 15.61 19.79
CA GLY A 6 19.36 16.29 21.08
C GLY A 6 20.84 16.55 21.41
N TYR A 7 21.69 15.59 21.06
CA TYR A 7 23.14 15.70 21.30
C TYR A 7 23.81 16.68 20.33
N GLU A 8 23.49 16.59 19.04
CA GLU A 8 24.07 17.47 18.02
C GLU A 8 23.61 18.93 18.17
N LEU A 9 22.35 19.15 18.58
CA LEU A 9 21.86 20.50 18.87
C LEU A 9 22.61 21.13 20.06
N LYS A 10 22.93 20.36 21.11
CA LYS A 10 23.70 20.86 22.24
C LYS A 10 25.11 21.28 21.85
N LYS A 11 25.78 20.51 20.97
CA LYS A 11 27.09 20.89 20.43
C LYS A 11 27.01 22.18 19.61
N PHE A 12 25.99 22.29 18.74
CA PHE A 12 25.75 23.47 17.92
C PHE A 12 25.59 24.73 18.77
N GLU A 13 24.75 24.69 19.80
CA GLU A 13 24.54 25.86 20.69
C GLU A 13 25.81 26.20 21.48
N ALA A 14 26.52 25.21 22.03
CA ALA A 14 27.77 25.45 22.76
C ALA A 14 28.86 26.06 21.90
N HIS A 15 28.90 25.73 20.60
CA HIS A 15 29.78 26.37 19.64
C HIS A 15 29.36 27.82 19.38
N TRP A 16 28.06 28.05 19.17
CA TRP A 16 27.50 29.37 18.89
C TRP A 16 27.57 30.35 20.07
N GLU A 17 27.56 29.87 21.32
CA GLU A 17 27.81 30.72 22.50
C GLU A 17 29.18 31.39 22.45
N LYS A 18 30.22 30.66 22.01
CA LYS A 18 31.58 31.21 21.87
C LYS A 18 31.67 32.20 20.71
N LEU A 19 31.10 31.83 19.56
CA LEU A 19 31.07 32.68 18.36
C LEU A 19 30.38 34.02 18.61
N ARG A 20 29.27 34.03 19.37
CA ARG A 20 28.58 35.28 19.73
C ARG A 20 29.50 36.26 20.46
N ILE A 21 30.33 35.76 21.38
CA ILE A 21 31.31 36.56 22.12
C ILE A 21 32.40 37.07 21.17
N GLU A 22 32.97 36.19 20.35
CA GLU A 22 34.04 36.55 19.40
C GLU A 22 33.58 37.61 18.39
N TYR A 23 32.40 37.46 17.82
CA TYR A 23 31.83 38.43 16.87
C TYR A 23 31.47 39.76 17.53
N ALA A 24 30.95 39.74 18.76
CA ALA A 24 30.70 40.96 19.52
C ALA A 24 32.01 41.70 19.82
N VAL A 25 33.07 40.99 20.20
CA VAL A 25 34.42 41.57 20.42
C VAL A 25 35.01 42.13 19.12
N ALA A 26 34.73 41.50 17.98
CA ALA A 26 35.11 42.00 16.66
C ALA A 26 34.29 43.23 16.20
N GLY A 27 33.36 43.73 17.01
CA GLY A 27 32.57 44.94 16.73
C GLY A 27 31.36 44.69 15.84
N MET A 28 30.91 43.43 15.70
CA MET A 28 29.71 43.13 14.95
C MET A 28 28.44 43.53 15.71
N THR A 29 27.47 44.11 15.00
CA THR A 29 26.14 44.40 15.55
C THR A 29 25.39 43.11 15.87
N GLU A 30 24.59 43.11 16.93
CA GLU A 30 23.75 41.98 17.34
C GLU A 30 22.86 41.46 16.20
N GLU A 31 22.31 42.35 15.36
CA GLU A 31 21.50 41.95 14.20
C GLU A 31 22.29 41.11 13.17
N ALA A 32 23.56 41.45 12.96
CA ALA A 32 24.42 40.71 12.03
C ALA A 32 24.81 39.35 12.61
N ILE A 33 25.08 39.28 13.91
CA ILE A 33 25.35 38.04 14.64
C ILE A 33 24.11 37.12 14.59
N GLN A 34 22.91 37.67 14.82
CA GLN A 34 21.67 36.92 14.77
C GLN A 34 21.38 36.37 13.36
N LYS A 35 21.59 37.17 12.31
CA LYS A 35 21.43 36.70 10.92
C LYS A 35 22.35 35.54 10.57
N MET A 36 23.59 35.55 11.06
CA MET A 36 24.51 34.42 10.86
C MET A 36 24.08 33.18 11.66
N TYR A 37 23.61 33.36 12.89
CA TYR A 37 23.05 32.26 13.67
C TYR A 37 21.85 31.61 12.95
N ASP A 38 20.94 32.42 12.41
CA ASP A 38 19.75 31.93 11.70
C ASP A 38 20.14 31.16 10.43
N TYR A 39 21.15 31.65 9.69
CA TYR A 39 21.69 30.97 8.51
C TYR A 39 22.30 29.60 8.86
N ASP A 40 23.17 29.54 9.86
CA ASP A 40 23.80 28.29 10.31
C ASP A 40 22.75 27.32 10.88
N ARG A 41 21.73 27.84 11.55
CA ARG A 41 20.61 27.03 12.05
C ARG A 41 19.77 26.46 10.91
N GLN A 42 19.60 27.21 9.82
CA GLN A 42 18.95 26.70 8.60
C GLN A 42 19.79 25.58 7.97
N GLN A 43 21.10 25.75 7.88
CA GLN A 43 22.02 24.73 7.37
C GLN A 43 21.99 23.46 8.22
N PHE A 44 22.06 23.58 9.55
CA PHE A 44 21.93 22.44 10.48
C PHE A 44 20.62 21.66 10.27
N ASN A 45 19.50 22.38 10.09
CA ASN A 45 18.21 21.76 9.81
C ASN A 45 18.18 21.07 8.44
N SER A 46 18.84 21.66 7.43
CA SER A 46 18.96 21.09 6.08
C SER A 46 19.75 19.78 6.10
N GLU A 47 20.90 19.75 6.78
CA GLU A 47 21.73 18.56 6.94
C GLU A 47 21.00 17.45 7.67
N ARG A 48 20.26 17.79 8.74
CA ARG A 48 19.37 16.84 9.42
C ARG A 48 18.37 16.24 8.43
N THR A 49 17.67 17.10 7.69
CA THR A 49 16.65 16.65 6.73
C THR A 49 17.27 15.83 5.60
N PHE A 50 18.48 16.15 5.16
CA PHE A 50 19.20 15.36 4.18
C PHE A 50 19.51 13.96 4.72
N VAL A 51 20.05 13.83 5.93
CA VAL A 51 20.36 12.53 6.55
C VAL A 51 19.09 11.72 6.83
N GLU A 52 18.01 12.35 7.29
CA GLU A 52 16.73 11.66 7.54
C GLU A 52 16.06 11.15 6.26
N ARG A 53 16.18 11.91 5.16
CA ARG A 53 15.50 11.61 3.88
C ARG A 53 16.35 10.87 2.88
N THR A 54 17.67 10.86 3.07
CA THR A 54 18.62 10.14 2.22
C THR A 54 18.95 8.84 2.92
N GLN A 55 18.19 7.80 2.61
CA GLN A 55 18.55 6.44 2.99
C GLN A 55 19.37 5.83 1.85
N GLU A 56 20.47 5.16 2.19
CA GLU A 56 21.19 4.35 1.22
C GLU A 56 20.25 3.25 0.72
N PHE A 57 20.18 3.10 -0.61
CA PHE A 57 19.45 2.01 -1.25
C PHE A 57 20.31 0.75 -1.17
N THR A 58 20.45 0.20 0.04
CA THR A 58 21.02 -1.13 0.23
C THR A 58 19.92 -2.14 -0.08
N ALA A 59 19.96 -2.71 -1.28
CA ALA A 59 19.17 -3.91 -1.55
C ALA A 59 19.62 -4.99 -0.54
N PRO A 60 18.70 -5.75 0.07
CA PRO A 60 19.08 -6.87 0.92
C PRO A 60 19.92 -7.82 0.06
N ALA A 61 21.22 -7.88 0.33
CA ALA A 61 22.04 -8.93 -0.23
C ALA A 61 21.53 -10.26 0.31
N TYR A 62 21.73 -11.35 -0.44
CA TYR A 62 21.30 -12.71 -0.07
C TYR A 62 21.83 -13.17 1.31
N GLU A 63 22.80 -12.46 1.90
CA GLU A 63 23.41 -12.72 3.21
C GLU A 63 23.24 -11.56 4.23
N GLY A 64 22.42 -10.55 3.94
CA GLY A 64 22.19 -9.42 4.88
C GLY A 64 21.12 -9.76 5.93
N SER A 65 21.35 -9.39 7.19
CA SER A 65 20.34 -9.54 8.25
C SER A 65 19.19 -8.53 8.07
N GLU A 66 18.00 -8.85 8.58
CA GLU A 66 16.82 -7.96 8.54
C GLU A 66 17.09 -6.57 9.15
N GLU A 67 18.10 -6.45 10.01
CA GLU A 67 18.52 -5.21 10.67
C GLU A 67 19.26 -4.22 9.74
N GLU A 68 19.69 -4.67 8.55
CA GLU A 68 20.36 -3.84 7.54
C GLU A 68 19.38 -3.28 6.48
N ALA A 69 18.12 -3.73 6.48
CA ALA A 69 17.14 -3.30 5.52
C ALA A 69 16.66 -1.86 5.81
N SER A 70 16.73 -1.00 4.79
CA SER A 70 16.13 0.34 4.85
C SER A 70 14.63 0.24 5.21
N PRO A 71 14.13 1.04 6.18
CA PRO A 71 12.70 1.09 6.48
C PRO A 71 11.82 1.42 5.27
N LEU A 72 12.35 2.17 4.30
CA LEU A 72 11.69 2.43 3.02
C LEU A 72 11.65 1.16 2.16
N MET A 73 12.73 0.39 2.12
CA MET A 73 12.79 -0.89 1.40
C MET A 73 11.80 -1.91 1.96
N LEU A 74 11.64 -1.99 3.28
CA LEU A 74 10.63 -2.87 3.90
C LEU A 74 9.21 -2.52 3.44
N ARG A 75 8.86 -1.22 3.42
CA ARG A 75 7.56 -0.75 2.89
C ARG A 75 7.40 -1.03 1.40
N TYR A 76 8.47 -0.84 0.63
CA TYR A 76 8.45 -1.11 -0.80
C TYR A 76 8.26 -2.60 -1.08
N GLN A 77 8.98 -3.44 -0.34
CA GLN A 77 8.90 -4.89 -0.38
C GLN A 77 7.48 -5.36 -0.07
N GLU A 78 6.88 -4.91 1.04
CA GLU A 78 5.50 -5.25 1.42
C GLU A 78 4.49 -5.01 0.28
N VAL A 79 4.61 -3.87 -0.41
CA VAL A 79 3.73 -3.52 -1.53
C VAL A 79 3.98 -4.40 -2.77
N ILE A 80 5.24 -4.73 -3.08
CA ILE A 80 5.57 -5.53 -4.28
C ILE A 80 5.50 -7.04 -4.07
N THR A 81 5.56 -7.52 -2.82
CA THR A 81 5.45 -8.94 -2.47
C THR A 81 4.03 -9.34 -2.10
N THR A 82 3.04 -8.47 -2.33
CA THR A 82 1.63 -8.86 -2.26
C THR A 82 1.37 -9.88 -3.36
N THR A 83 1.44 -11.16 -3.01
CA THR A 83 1.13 -12.26 -3.91
C THR A 83 -0.38 -12.36 -4.03
N ASP A 84 -0.89 -12.16 -5.24
CA ASP A 84 -2.26 -12.54 -5.58
C ASP A 84 -2.37 -14.08 -5.47
N THR A 85 -3.32 -14.57 -4.69
CA THR A 85 -3.66 -15.99 -4.63
C THR A 85 -4.46 -16.35 -5.88
N TYR A 86 -3.74 -16.45 -7.00
CA TYR A 86 -4.32 -16.85 -8.27
C TYR A 86 -4.63 -18.34 -8.25
N HIS A 87 -5.91 -18.69 -8.31
CA HIS A 87 -6.36 -20.05 -8.58
C HIS A 87 -6.73 -20.17 -10.06
N GLU A 88 -5.96 -20.97 -10.81
CA GLU A 88 -6.32 -21.34 -12.18
C GLU A 88 -7.63 -22.12 -12.17
N THR A 89 -8.72 -21.49 -12.63
CA THR A 89 -10.00 -22.17 -12.85
C THR A 89 -10.23 -22.37 -14.35
N LYS A 90 -11.10 -23.32 -14.70
CA LYS A 90 -11.54 -23.49 -16.10
C LYS A 90 -12.47 -22.36 -16.58
N SER A 91 -12.83 -21.45 -15.68
CA SER A 91 -13.79 -20.39 -15.90
C SER A 91 -13.11 -19.09 -16.31
N LYS A 92 -13.75 -18.36 -17.24
CA LYS A 92 -13.37 -16.97 -17.57
C LYS A 92 -13.88 -15.93 -16.56
N PHE A 93 -14.71 -16.35 -15.60
CA PHE A 93 -15.26 -15.49 -14.57
C PHE A 93 -14.31 -15.49 -13.36
N VAL A 94 -13.60 -14.37 -13.16
CA VAL A 94 -12.50 -14.23 -12.19
C VAL A 94 -12.91 -14.59 -10.77
N TRP A 95 -14.08 -14.15 -10.34
CA TRP A 95 -14.60 -14.39 -8.98
C TRP A 95 -14.76 -15.88 -8.62
N ILE A 96 -14.81 -16.77 -9.61
CA ILE A 96 -14.86 -18.22 -9.35
C ILE A 96 -13.51 -18.72 -8.79
N GLY A 97 -12.39 -18.10 -9.19
CA GLY A 97 -11.07 -18.41 -8.62
C GLY A 97 -10.89 -17.94 -7.18
N GLU A 98 -11.77 -17.08 -6.67
CA GLU A 98 -11.76 -16.64 -5.27
C GLU A 98 -12.51 -17.62 -4.34
N ILE A 99 -13.16 -18.67 -4.89
CA ILE A 99 -13.93 -19.65 -4.12
C ILE A 99 -12.99 -20.70 -3.53
N GLU A 100 -12.85 -20.68 -2.19
CA GLU A 100 -12.01 -21.65 -1.46
C GLU A 100 -12.68 -23.03 -1.29
N ASP A 101 -14.02 -23.11 -1.28
CA ASP A 101 -14.74 -24.38 -1.12
C ASP A 101 -14.63 -25.21 -2.41
N GLU A 102 -13.83 -26.27 -2.37
CA GLU A 102 -13.59 -27.17 -3.51
C GLU A 102 -14.87 -27.80 -4.09
N ARG A 103 -15.88 -28.09 -3.26
CA ARG A 103 -17.15 -28.67 -3.72
C ARG A 103 -17.95 -27.63 -4.49
N LEU A 104 -18.05 -26.43 -3.94
CA LEU A 104 -18.73 -25.31 -4.60
C LEU A 104 -18.01 -24.92 -5.89
N LEU A 105 -16.68 -24.84 -5.86
CA LEU A 105 -15.85 -24.57 -7.04
C LEU A 105 -16.10 -25.63 -8.13
N SER A 106 -16.05 -26.92 -7.77
CA SER A 106 -16.33 -28.01 -8.71
C SER A 106 -17.75 -27.95 -9.28
N ALA A 107 -18.75 -27.57 -8.47
CA ALA A 107 -20.12 -27.41 -8.94
C ALA A 107 -20.24 -26.25 -9.93
N LEU A 108 -19.58 -25.12 -9.64
CA LEU A 108 -19.53 -23.94 -10.52
C LEU A 108 -18.82 -24.25 -11.84
N GLU A 109 -17.69 -24.96 -11.81
CA GLU A 109 -16.95 -25.34 -13.03
C GLU A 109 -17.72 -26.28 -13.95
N ASN A 110 -18.74 -26.97 -13.44
CA ASN A 110 -19.60 -27.86 -14.23
C ASN A 110 -20.85 -27.16 -14.79
N LEU A 111 -21.10 -25.89 -14.43
CA LEU A 111 -22.23 -25.13 -14.98
C LEU A 111 -21.97 -24.68 -16.42
N SER A 112 -23.06 -24.45 -17.15
CA SER A 112 -22.98 -23.84 -18.48
C SER A 112 -22.54 -22.38 -18.38
N GLU A 113 -21.92 -21.87 -19.44
CA GLU A 113 -21.47 -20.46 -19.49
C GLU A 113 -22.64 -19.47 -19.28
N ASP A 114 -23.83 -19.78 -19.80
CA ASP A 114 -25.03 -18.96 -19.62
C ASP A 114 -25.50 -18.95 -18.15
N ASP A 115 -25.38 -20.08 -17.46
CA ASP A 115 -25.74 -20.19 -16.04
C ASP A 115 -24.71 -19.48 -15.16
N LEU A 116 -23.43 -19.55 -15.50
CA LEU A 116 -22.37 -18.78 -14.85
C LEU A 116 -22.54 -17.28 -15.09
N LYS A 117 -22.93 -16.87 -16.30
CA LYS A 117 -23.24 -15.48 -16.61
C LYS A 117 -24.45 -14.99 -15.80
N LEU A 118 -25.48 -15.83 -15.67
CA LEU A 118 -26.65 -15.53 -14.84
C LEU A 118 -26.26 -15.35 -13.37
N LEU A 119 -25.46 -16.26 -12.81
CA LEU A 119 -24.95 -16.15 -11.44
C LEU A 119 -24.06 -14.93 -11.23
N THR A 120 -23.22 -14.61 -12.21
CA THR A 120 -22.37 -13.42 -12.15
C THR A 120 -23.22 -12.15 -12.04
N LEU A 121 -24.25 -11.99 -12.87
CA LEU A 121 -25.14 -10.84 -12.79
C LEU A 121 -25.93 -10.81 -11.47
N TYR A 122 -26.44 -11.97 -11.03
CA TYR A 122 -27.34 -12.04 -9.88
C TYR A 122 -26.61 -11.95 -8.53
N ALA A 123 -25.58 -12.80 -8.31
CA ALA A 123 -24.92 -12.96 -7.02
C ALA A 123 -23.67 -12.10 -6.87
N TYR A 124 -22.89 -11.92 -7.94
CA TYR A 124 -21.64 -11.18 -7.89
C TYR A 124 -21.84 -9.67 -8.16
N GLU A 125 -22.60 -9.31 -9.20
CA GLU A 125 -22.85 -7.92 -9.58
C GLU A 125 -24.11 -7.32 -8.93
N GLY A 126 -24.99 -8.15 -8.37
CA GLY A 126 -26.16 -7.71 -7.58
C GLY A 126 -27.36 -7.20 -8.38
N TYR A 127 -27.48 -7.55 -9.67
CA TYR A 127 -28.64 -7.20 -10.50
C TYR A 127 -29.90 -7.93 -10.05
N ASN A 128 -31.05 -7.26 -10.16
CA ASN A 128 -32.34 -7.89 -9.89
C ASN A 128 -32.84 -8.72 -11.10
N GLU A 129 -33.78 -9.63 -10.86
CA GLU A 129 -34.30 -10.52 -11.91
C GLU A 129 -34.95 -9.76 -13.09
N ILE A 130 -35.48 -8.56 -12.85
CA ILE A 130 -36.10 -7.73 -13.90
C ILE A 130 -35.01 -7.19 -14.83
N GLU A 131 -33.90 -6.70 -14.30
CA GLU A 131 -32.75 -6.23 -15.09
C GLU A 131 -32.13 -7.37 -15.87
N ILE A 132 -31.92 -8.52 -15.22
CA ILE A 132 -31.37 -9.72 -15.86
C ILE A 132 -32.31 -10.21 -16.98
N SER A 133 -33.63 -10.15 -16.78
CA SER A 133 -34.61 -10.54 -17.80
C SER A 133 -34.45 -9.76 -19.11
N LYS A 134 -34.07 -8.48 -19.01
CA LYS A 134 -33.78 -7.63 -20.18
C LYS A 134 -32.48 -8.03 -20.87
N VAL A 135 -31.44 -8.37 -20.11
CA VAL A 135 -30.14 -8.81 -20.65
C VAL A 135 -30.27 -10.14 -21.40
N PHE A 136 -31.02 -11.09 -20.86
CA PHE A 136 -31.23 -12.41 -21.47
C PHE A 136 -32.41 -12.45 -22.46
N ASN A 137 -33.17 -11.36 -22.59
CA ASN A 137 -34.36 -11.25 -23.43
C ASN A 137 -35.38 -12.39 -23.19
N ILE A 138 -35.61 -12.71 -21.92
CA ILE A 138 -36.59 -13.71 -21.47
C ILE A 138 -37.42 -13.13 -20.33
N SER A 139 -38.51 -13.81 -19.93
CA SER A 139 -39.37 -13.31 -18.87
C SER A 139 -38.70 -13.42 -17.48
N GLN A 140 -39.01 -12.48 -16.58
CA GLN A 140 -38.54 -12.51 -15.20
C GLN A 140 -38.87 -13.85 -14.48
N PRO A 141 -40.07 -14.44 -14.62
CA PRO A 141 -40.34 -15.77 -14.06
C PRO A 141 -39.46 -16.89 -14.62
N ALA A 142 -38.99 -16.78 -15.87
CA ALA A 142 -38.05 -17.73 -16.44
C ALA A 142 -36.65 -17.59 -15.83
N ILE A 143 -36.20 -16.35 -15.57
CA ILE A 143 -34.96 -16.07 -14.82
C ILE A 143 -35.03 -16.67 -13.42
N HIS A 144 -36.12 -16.39 -12.68
CA HIS A 144 -36.33 -16.95 -11.34
C HIS A 144 -36.22 -18.48 -11.32
N LYS A 145 -36.90 -19.15 -12.26
CA LYS A 145 -36.84 -20.62 -12.39
C LYS A 145 -35.43 -21.14 -12.69
N ARG A 146 -34.66 -20.43 -13.52
CA ARG A 146 -33.26 -20.80 -13.80
C ARG A 146 -32.39 -20.66 -12.56
N ILE A 147 -32.50 -19.55 -11.82
CA ILE A 147 -31.76 -19.34 -10.57
C ILE A 147 -32.07 -20.45 -9.56
N MET A 148 -33.35 -20.77 -9.36
CA MET A 148 -33.80 -21.85 -8.47
C MET A 148 -33.24 -23.21 -8.89
N LYS A 149 -33.18 -23.51 -10.19
CA LYS A 149 -32.61 -24.76 -10.70
C LYS A 149 -31.11 -24.86 -10.41
N ILE A 150 -30.37 -23.76 -10.58
CA ILE A 150 -28.92 -23.71 -10.31
C ILE A 150 -28.65 -23.84 -8.81
N THR A 151 -29.38 -23.10 -7.97
CA THR A 151 -29.16 -23.10 -6.52
C THR A 151 -29.38 -24.46 -5.87
N ILE A 152 -30.25 -25.32 -6.40
CA ILE A 152 -30.41 -26.71 -5.92
C ILE A 152 -29.08 -27.48 -5.94
N PHE A 153 -28.20 -27.21 -6.91
CA PHE A 153 -26.89 -27.88 -7.01
C PHE A 153 -25.88 -27.42 -5.95
N PHE A 154 -26.17 -26.36 -5.19
CA PHE A 154 -25.29 -25.87 -4.12
C PHE A 154 -25.71 -26.35 -2.72
N PHE A 155 -26.90 -26.94 -2.58
CA PHE A 155 -27.41 -27.43 -1.29
C PHE A 155 -27.34 -28.96 -1.13
N PHE A 156 -26.84 -29.68 -2.15
CA PHE A 156 -26.58 -31.12 -2.13
C PHE A 156 -25.09 -31.40 -2.34
#